data_AF-A0A2V8FYA2-F1
#
_entry.id   AF-A0A2V8FYA2-F1
#
_cell.length_a   1.000
_cell.length_b   1.000
_cell.length_c   1.000
_cell.angle_alpha   90.00
_cell.angle_beta   90.00
_cell.angle_gamma   90.00
#
_symmetry.space_group_name_H-M   'P 1'
#
loop_
_entity.id
_entity.type
_entity.pdbx_description
1 polymer ?
#
loop_
_entity_poly.entity_id
_entity_poly.type
_entity_poly.pdbx_seq_one_letter_code
_entity_poly.pdbx_strand_id
1 'polypeptide(L)' 'MTQTTEDDRLLIEAAQADPARFVGIYERYVDRIYAFVRRRTESRAAAEDITSQVFEQALGAIGRFE' A
#
# COMPACT_ATOMS: atom_id res chain seq x y z
N MET A 1 11.68 -15.23 -4.46
CA MET A 1 10.45 -15.73 -5.11
C MET A 1 9.74 -14.51 -5.68
N THR A 2 9.63 -14.43 -6.99
CA THR A 2 9.06 -13.30 -7.71
C THR A 2 7.57 -13.20 -7.39
N GLN A 3 7.16 -12.05 -6.86
CA GLN A 3 5.77 -11.71 -6.60
C GLN A 3 5.01 -11.73 -7.93
N THR A 4 4.05 -12.65 -8.06
CA THR A 4 3.22 -12.78 -9.27
C THR A 4 2.09 -11.77 -9.19
N THR A 5 1.87 -11.04 -10.28
CA THR A 5 0.77 -10.06 -10.44
C THR A 5 -0.60 -10.62 -10.08
N GLU A 6 -0.80 -11.94 -10.21
CA GLU A 6 -2.03 -12.64 -9.84
C GLU A 6 -2.32 -12.59 -8.33
N ASP A 7 -1.30 -12.67 -7.47
CA ASP A 7 -1.46 -12.62 -6.02
C ASP A 7 -1.83 -11.21 -5.55
N ASP A 8 -1.25 -10.19 -6.18
CA ASP A 8 -1.61 -8.79 -5.94
C ASP A 8 -3.05 -8.49 -6.34
N ARG A 9 -3.48 -9.04 -7.48
CA ARG A 9 -4.85 -8.87 -7.96
C ARG A 9 -5.86 -9.51 -6.99
N LEU A 10 -5.59 -10.70 -6.48
CA LEU A 10 -6.43 -11.35 -5.47
C LEU A 10 -6.53 -10.53 -4.18
N LEU A 11 -5.42 -9.94 -3.73
CA LEU A 11 -5.42 -9.06 -2.56
C LEU A 11 -6.26 -7.80 -2.79
N ILE A 12 -6.19 -7.21 -3.99
CA ILE A 12 -6.99 -6.04 -4.39
C ILE A 12 -8.48 -6.41 -4.43
N GLU A 13 -8.86 -7.49 -5.12
CA GLU A 13 -10.25 -7.95 -5.21
C GLU A 13 -10.83 -8.25 -3.81
N ALA A 14 -10.03 -8.86 -2.94
CA ALA A 14 -10.43 -9.15 -1.58
C ALA A 14 -10.58 -7.88 -0.72
N ALA A 15 -9.73 -6.88 -0.92
CA ALA A 15 -9.78 -5.59 -0.23
C ALA A 15 -10.89 -4.65 -0.78
N GLN A 16 -11.29 -4.83 -2.04
CA GLN A 16 -12.46 -4.19 -2.63
C GLN A 16 -13.77 -4.70 -2.00
N ALA A 17 -13.85 -6.02 -1.79
CA ALA A 17 -15.00 -6.64 -1.14
C ALA A 17 -15.04 -6.39 0.37
N ASP A 18 -13.87 -6.33 1.02
CA ASP A 18 -13.73 -6.14 2.46
C ASP A 18 -12.51 -5.26 2.77
N PRO A 19 -12.70 -3.99 3.16
CA PRO A 19 -11.61 -3.08 3.49
C PRO A 19 -10.65 -3.62 4.57
N ALA A 20 -11.10 -4.52 5.44
CA ALA A 20 -10.24 -5.14 6.45
C ALA A 20 -9.11 -5.99 5.83
N ARG A 21 -9.30 -6.50 4.60
CA ARG A 21 -8.29 -7.28 3.86
C ARG A 21 -7.20 -6.42 3.23
N PHE A 22 -7.32 -5.09 3.28
CA PHE A 22 -6.26 -4.18 2.85
C PHE A 22 -4.94 -4.38 3.61
N VAL A 23 -4.99 -4.98 4.81
CA VAL A 23 -3.80 -5.31 5.61
C VAL A 23 -2.77 -6.13 4.82
N GLY A 24 -3.20 -7.06 3.96
CA GLY A 24 -2.27 -7.86 3.16
C GLY A 24 -1.52 -7.03 2.11
N ILE A 25 -2.19 -6.01 1.54
CA ILE A 25 -1.57 -5.03 0.65
C ILE A 25 -0.60 -4.16 1.44
N TYR A 26 -1.03 -3.68 2.62
CA TYR A 26 -0.19 -2.87 3.49
C TYR A 26 1.11 -3.59 3.86
N GLU A 27 1.05 -4.81 4.41
CA GLU A 27 2.23 -5.57 4.84
C GLU A 27 3.21 -5.85 3.69
N ARG A 28 2.69 -6.07 2.48
CA ARG A 28 3.50 -6.35 1.29
C ARG A 28 4.22 -5.10 0.77
N TYR A 29 3.57 -3.94 0.81
CA TYR A 29 4.06 -2.74 0.15
C TYR A 29 4.67 -1.71 1.08
N VAL A 30 4.40 -1.78 2.40
CA VAL A 30 4.82 -0.77 3.37
C VAL A 30 6.33 -0.57 3.36
N ASP A 31 7.12 -1.65 3.40
CA ASP A 31 8.59 -1.55 3.44
C ASP A 31 9.13 -0.90 2.16
N ARG A 32 8.59 -1.27 1.00
CA ARG A 32 9.03 -0.76 -0.31
C ARG A 32 8.66 0.70 -0.51
N ILE A 33 7.42 1.08 -0.17
CA ILE A 33 6.93 2.45 -0.26
C ILE A 33 7.69 3.32 0.74
N TYR A 34 7.82 2.88 1.99
CA TYR A 34 8.57 3.58 3.01
C TYR A 34 10.03 3.78 2.62
N ALA A 35 10.72 2.74 2.11
CA ALA A 35 12.10 2.87 1.62
C ALA A 35 12.22 3.85 0.44
N PHE A 36 11.24 3.86 -0.46
CA PHE A 36 11.20 4.79 -1.59
C PHE A 36 11.01 6.24 -1.13
N VAL A 37 10.09 6.47 -0.19
CA VAL A 37 9.78 7.78 0.38
C VAL A 37 10.95 8.27 1.23
N ARG A 38 11.51 7.41 2.08
CA ARG A 38 12.65 7.72 2.97
C ARG A 38 13.90 8.12 2.20
N ARG A 39 14.09 7.62 0.98
CA ARG A 39 15.17 8.06 0.07
C ARG A 39 14.95 9.46 -0.52
N ARG A 40 13.73 9.99 -0.45
CA ARG A 40 13.31 11.29 -1.03
C ARG A 40 12.97 12.34 0.01
N THR A 41 12.96 11.98 1.29
CA THR A 41 12.67 12.88 2.40
C THR A 41 13.84 12.95 3.35
N GLU A 42 14.09 14.15 3.85
CA GLU A 42 15.23 14.42 4.73
C GLU A 42 14.95 13.97 6.18
N SER A 43 13.68 13.83 6.56
CA SER A 43 13.25 13.49 7.92
C SER A 43 12.45 12.19 7.96
N ARG A 44 12.71 11.37 8.99
CA ARG A 44 11.94 10.15 9.27
C ARG A 44 10.45 10.43 9.42
N ALA A 45 10.10 11.45 10.20
CA ALA A 45 8.70 11.80 10.45
C ALA A 45 7.95 12.14 9.16
N ALA A 46 8.59 12.90 8.25
CA ALA A 46 8.02 13.19 6.94
C ALA A 46 7.84 11.93 6.08
N ALA A 47 8.76 10.97 6.18
CA ALA A 47 8.64 9.71 5.46
C ALA A 47 7.48 8.85 5.99
N GLU A 48 7.31 8.80 7.31
CA GLU A 48 6.20 8.09 7.96
C GLU A 48 4.85 8.72 7.59
N ASP A 49 4.75 10.05 7.64
CA ASP A 49 3.54 10.80 7.29
C ASP A 49 3.13 10.60 5.82
N ILE A 50 4.06 10.76 4.88
CA ILE A 50 3.79 10.55 3.45
C ILE A 50 3.39 9.09 3.18
N THR A 51 4.03 8.14 3.87
CA THR A 51 3.69 6.71 3.71
C THR A 51 2.26 6.46 4.18
N SER A 52 1.85 7.00 5.33
CA SER A 52 0.47 6.94 5.81
C SER A 52 -0.51 7.54 4.80
N GLN A 53 -0.24 8.75 4.31
CA GLN A 53 -1.10 9.42 3.33
C GLN A 53 -1.28 8.60 2.03
N VAL A 54 -0.22 7.94 1.56
CA VAL A 54 -0.28 7.05 0.38
C VAL A 54 -1.25 5.89 0.62
N PHE A 55 -1.17 5.24 1.78
CA PHE A 55 -2.06 4.13 2.10
C PHE A 55 -3.49 4.57 2.40
N GLU A 56 -3.69 5.74 3.00
CA GLU A 56 -5.02 6.33 3.21
C GLU A 56 -5.71 6.64 1.87
N GLN A 57 -4.98 7.26 0.93
CA GLN A 57 -5.46 7.51 -0.43
C GLN A 57 -5.77 6.21 -1.16
N ALA A 58 -4.88 5.21 -1.06
CA ALA A 58 -5.08 3.91 -1.67
C ALA A 58 -6.31 3.18 -1.12
N LEU A 59 -6.51 3.18 0.20
CA LEU A 59 -7.69 2.59 0.83
C LEU A 59 -8.98 3.31 0.42
N GLY A 60 -8.98 4.64 0.31
CA GLY A 60 -10.13 5.41 -0.16
C GLY A 60 -10.43 5.19 -1.65
N ALA A 61 -9.40 4.87 -2.45
CA ALA A 61 -9.52 4.65 -3.89
C ALA A 61 -9.79 3.19 -4.27
N ILE A 62 -9.53 2.22 -3.39
CA ILE A 62 -9.51 0.80 -3.76
C ILE A 62 -10.84 0.32 -4.32
N GLY A 63 -11.97 0.80 -3.79
CA GLY A 63 -13.30 0.46 -4.28
C GLY A 63 -13.66 1.02 -5.67
N ARG A 64 -12.81 1.87 -6.26
CA ARG A 64 -12.97 2.41 -7.63
C ARG A 64 -11.89 1.93 -8.60
N PHE A 65 -11.00 1.04 -8.15
CA PHE A 65 -9.92 0.52 -8.98
C PHE A 65 -10.48 -0.54 -9.95
N GLU A 66 -10.22 -0.41 -11.27
CA GLU A 66 -10.61 -1.37 -12.32
C GLU A 66 -9.42 -2.20 -12.81
#